data_AF-A0AAE8NBA1-F1
#
_entry.id   AF-A0AAE8NBA1-F1
#
_cell.length_a   1.000
_cell.length_b   1.000
_cell.length_c   1.000
_cell.angle_alpha   90.00
_cell.angle_beta   90.00
_cell.angle_gamma   90.00
#
_symmetry.space_group_name_H-M   'P 1'
#
loop_
_entity.id
_entity.type
_entity.pdbx_description
1 polymer ?
#
loop_
_entity_poly.entity_id
_entity_poly.type
_entity_poly.pdbx_seq_one_letter_code
_entity_poly.pdbx_strand_id
1 'polypeptide(L)'
;MRHEFSEVLNDLIDCFLVGDLLLLKHYKETHRLPDNVASAFTTGDSGDNAVLEGVVIPLAGIENHPYTVIFTLDDDTPELMKAGSRLQHRRGGYVLRVEHRSVMLYTWRILERFNDESVNALLARYREPGRPVIDLDNGWYDVEVLGGEVPRNGWFEPAFEFVLKRTDTPGDASQVDLGYRFAIDGSLDPAE
;
A
#
# COMPACT_ATOMS: atom_id res chain seq x y z
N MET A 1 3.54 -1.94 17.05
CA MET A 1 2.38 -2.82 16.89
C MET A 1 2.40 -3.36 15.46
N ARG A 2 2.04 -4.62 15.25
CA ARG A 2 1.95 -5.23 13.91
C ARG A 2 0.52 -5.67 13.61
N HIS A 3 0.07 -5.39 12.40
CA HIS A 3 -1.21 -5.85 11.86
C HIS A 3 -0.97 -6.76 10.67
N GLU A 4 -1.69 -7.87 10.59
CA GLU A 4 -1.53 -8.87 9.54
C GLU A 4 -2.91 -9.24 8.98
N PHE A 5 -2.99 -9.31 7.65
CA PHE A 5 -4.22 -9.57 6.90
C PHE A 5 -3.94 -10.58 5.79
N SER A 6 -4.91 -11.45 5.51
CA SER A 6 -4.90 -12.28 4.30
C SER A 6 -5.75 -11.58 3.25
N GLU A 7 -5.14 -11.11 2.16
CA GLU A 7 -5.86 -10.42 1.08
C GLU A 7 -5.54 -11.07 -0.27
N VAL A 8 -6.58 -11.25 -1.08
CA VAL A 8 -6.40 -11.78 -2.43
C VAL A 8 -6.18 -10.59 -3.35
N LEU A 9 -4.91 -10.33 -3.69
CA LEU A 9 -4.53 -9.27 -4.61
C LEU A 9 -4.71 -9.77 -6.05
N ASN A 10 -5.97 -9.94 -6.44
CA ASN A 10 -6.35 -10.36 -7.77
C ASN A 10 -7.23 -9.28 -8.41
N ASP A 11 -6.69 -8.61 -9.42
CA ASP A 11 -7.44 -7.72 -10.29
C ASP A 11 -6.93 -7.87 -11.74
N LEU A 12 -7.68 -7.31 -12.70
CA LEU A 12 -7.21 -7.23 -14.09
C LEU A 12 -6.06 -6.24 -14.26
N ILE A 13 -5.83 -5.38 -13.27
CA ILE A 13 -4.78 -4.37 -13.22
C ILE A 13 -3.80 -4.79 -12.13
N ASP A 14 -2.52 -4.95 -12.49
CA ASP A 14 -1.43 -5.40 -11.60
C ASP A 14 -0.92 -4.29 -10.66
N CYS A 15 -1.80 -3.36 -10.28
CA CYS A 15 -1.48 -2.18 -9.46
C CYS A 15 -2.43 -2.05 -8.28
N PHE A 16 -1.86 -1.92 -7.08
CA PHE A 16 -2.55 -1.67 -5.83
C PHE A 16 -2.02 -0.38 -5.19
N LEU A 17 -2.79 0.18 -4.28
CA LEU A 17 -2.52 1.48 -3.68
C LEU A 17 -2.59 1.38 -2.17
N VAL A 18 -1.65 2.01 -1.48
CA VAL A 18 -1.67 2.17 -0.02
C VAL A 18 -1.80 3.64 0.33
N GLY A 19 -2.75 3.98 1.19
CA GLY A 19 -2.84 5.33 1.74
C GLY A 19 -4.13 5.65 2.46
N ASP A 20 -4.28 6.91 2.84
CA ASP A 20 -5.51 7.47 3.38
C ASP A 20 -6.46 7.80 2.22
N LEU A 21 -7.51 6.99 2.05
CA LEU A 21 -8.46 7.11 0.94
C LEU A 21 -9.19 8.46 0.93
N LEU A 22 -9.47 9.03 2.11
CA LEU A 22 -10.16 10.31 2.22
C LEU A 22 -9.20 11.48 1.96
N LEU A 23 -7.92 11.34 2.28
CA LEU A 23 -6.90 12.27 1.82
C LEU A 23 -6.78 12.26 0.29
N LEU A 24 -6.79 11.08 -0.34
CA LEU A 24 -6.79 10.99 -1.81
C LEU A 24 -8.03 11.66 -2.43
N LYS A 25 -9.18 11.56 -1.78
CA LYS A 25 -10.39 12.30 -2.17
C LYS A 25 -10.20 13.81 -2.05
N HIS A 26 -9.64 14.27 -0.94
CA HIS A 26 -9.35 15.70 -0.77
C HIS A 26 -8.32 16.21 -1.79
N TYR A 27 -7.31 15.40 -2.11
CA TYR A 27 -6.32 15.70 -3.15
C TYR A 27 -6.98 15.87 -4.52
N LYS A 28 -7.85 14.94 -4.92
CA LYS A 28 -8.65 15.02 -6.15
C LYS A 28 -9.43 16.34 -6.22
N GLU A 29 -10.13 16.72 -5.14
CA GLU A 29 -10.94 17.94 -5.09
C GLU A 29 -10.07 19.20 -5.21
N THR A 30 -8.95 19.24 -4.47
CA THR A 30 -8.01 20.37 -4.45
C THR A 30 -7.38 20.61 -5.83
N HIS A 31 -7.00 19.53 -6.51
CA HIS A 31 -6.39 19.57 -7.84
C HIS A 31 -7.41 19.54 -8.98
N ARG A 32 -8.72 19.52 -8.66
CA ARG A 32 -9.83 19.48 -9.62
C ARG A 32 -9.72 18.32 -10.63
N LEU A 33 -9.26 17.16 -10.15
CA LEU A 33 -9.13 15.97 -10.98
C LEU A 33 -10.52 15.38 -11.31
N PRO A 34 -10.69 14.76 -12.50
CA PRO A 34 -11.94 14.12 -12.87
C PRO A 34 -12.25 12.91 -11.98
N ASP A 35 -13.49 12.41 -12.03
CA ASP A 35 -13.87 11.16 -11.35
C ASP A 35 -13.06 9.96 -11.85
N ASN A 36 -12.64 9.96 -13.12
CA ASN A 36 -11.68 8.98 -13.63
C ASN A 36 -10.25 9.43 -13.28
N VAL A 37 -9.90 9.28 -11.99
CA VAL A 37 -8.57 9.57 -11.45
C VAL A 37 -7.52 8.65 -12.06
N ALA A 38 -7.89 7.41 -12.41
CA ALA A 38 -6.98 6.47 -13.08
C ALA A 38 -6.41 7.06 -14.39
N SER A 39 -7.28 7.66 -15.21
CA SER A 39 -6.87 8.36 -16.43
C SER A 39 -5.98 9.57 -16.10
N ALA A 40 -6.34 10.39 -15.11
CA ALA A 40 -5.53 11.55 -14.71
C ALA A 40 -4.12 11.14 -14.24
N PHE A 41 -4.02 10.06 -13.47
CA PHE A 41 -2.75 9.55 -12.94
C PHE A 41 -1.85 8.93 -14.01
N THR A 42 -2.39 8.56 -15.17
CA THR A 42 -1.64 7.89 -16.26
C THR A 42 -1.40 8.77 -17.48
N THR A 43 -1.99 9.97 -17.53
CA THR A 43 -1.90 10.88 -18.68
C THR A 43 -1.08 12.15 -18.41
N GLY A 44 -0.67 12.37 -17.16
CA GLY A 44 0.21 13.46 -16.76
C GLY A 44 0.74 13.25 -15.34
N ASP A 45 1.35 14.27 -14.76
CA ASP A 45 2.15 14.13 -13.53
C ASP A 45 1.33 14.05 -12.24
N SER A 46 -0.01 14.02 -12.32
CA SER A 46 -0.86 14.04 -11.12
C SER A 46 -0.74 12.78 -10.25
N GLY A 47 -0.43 11.63 -10.86
CA GLY A 47 -0.14 10.40 -10.13
C GLY A 47 1.18 10.51 -9.38
N ASP A 48 2.23 10.90 -10.09
CA ASP A 48 3.57 11.11 -9.54
C ASP A 48 3.56 12.12 -8.39
N ASN A 49 2.90 13.26 -8.57
CA ASN A 49 2.74 14.27 -7.54
C ASN A 49 1.99 13.75 -6.32
N ALA A 50 0.94 12.93 -6.50
CA ALA A 50 0.24 12.30 -5.39
C ALA A 50 1.17 11.39 -4.57
N VAL A 51 2.13 10.70 -5.21
CA VAL A 51 3.15 9.93 -4.49
C VAL A 51 4.13 10.84 -3.76
N LEU A 52 4.65 11.86 -4.43
CA LEU A 52 5.63 12.80 -3.86
C LEU A 52 5.07 13.62 -2.69
N GLU A 53 3.78 13.92 -2.71
CA GLU A 53 3.06 14.61 -1.63
C GLU A 53 2.61 13.67 -0.49
N GLY A 54 2.90 12.37 -0.62
CA GLY A 54 2.58 11.35 0.38
C GLY A 54 1.10 11.02 0.47
N VAL A 55 0.33 11.22 -0.60
CA VAL A 55 -1.10 10.90 -0.65
C VAL A 55 -1.33 9.40 -0.82
N VAL A 56 -0.49 8.75 -1.64
CA VAL A 56 -0.64 7.33 -1.99
C VAL A 56 0.72 6.71 -2.33
N ILE A 57 0.87 5.42 -2.03
CA ILE A 57 2.00 4.59 -2.45
C ILE A 57 1.50 3.55 -3.46
N PRO A 58 2.00 3.55 -4.71
CA PRO A 58 1.64 2.54 -5.70
C PRO A 58 2.49 1.28 -5.55
N LEU A 59 1.84 0.14 -5.75
CA LEU A 59 2.44 -1.18 -5.80
C LEU A 59 2.15 -1.76 -7.17
N ALA A 60 3.07 -1.58 -8.11
CA ALA A 60 2.93 -2.05 -9.48
C ALA A 60 3.54 -3.45 -9.68
N GLY A 61 3.04 -4.20 -10.65
CA GLY A 61 3.55 -5.52 -11.00
C GLY A 61 3.15 -6.64 -10.05
N ILE A 62 2.01 -6.48 -9.36
CA ILE A 62 1.53 -7.50 -8.42
C ILE A 62 0.94 -8.67 -9.19
N GLU A 63 1.48 -9.86 -8.96
CA GLU A 63 0.94 -11.09 -9.51
C GLU A 63 -0.30 -11.56 -8.75
N ASN A 64 -1.19 -12.30 -9.41
CA ASN A 64 -2.47 -12.74 -8.84
C ASN A 64 -2.30 -13.92 -7.89
N HIS A 65 -1.97 -13.64 -6.62
CA HIS A 65 -1.84 -14.61 -5.53
C HIS A 65 -2.63 -14.19 -4.30
N PRO A 66 -2.95 -15.10 -3.35
CA PRO A 66 -3.27 -14.70 -1.99
C PRO A 66 -2.01 -14.19 -1.30
N TYR A 67 -2.05 -12.96 -0.76
CA TYR A 67 -0.92 -12.36 -0.06
C TYR A 67 -1.19 -12.21 1.43
N THR A 68 -0.14 -12.37 2.22
CA THR A 68 -0.07 -11.81 3.57
C THR A 68 0.28 -10.33 3.49
N VAL A 69 -0.62 -9.45 3.95
CA VAL A 69 -0.40 -8.00 4.01
C VAL A 69 -0.13 -7.61 5.45
N ILE A 70 1.03 -6.99 5.69
CA ILE A 70 1.52 -6.66 7.03
C ILE A 70 1.74 -5.15 7.13
N PHE A 71 1.26 -4.54 8.22
CA PHE A 71 1.65 -3.18 8.61
C PHE A 71 2.40 -3.24 9.93
N THR A 72 3.66 -2.79 9.93
CA THR A 72 4.55 -2.78 11.10
C THR A 72 4.77 -1.34 11.57
N LEU A 73 4.38 -1.06 12.81
CA LEU A 73 4.41 0.26 13.46
C LEU A 73 5.35 0.31 14.68
N ASP A 74 5.94 -0.82 15.10
CA ASP A 74 6.95 -0.87 16.16
C ASP A 74 8.38 -0.82 15.60
N ASP A 75 9.34 -0.71 16.51
CA ASP A 75 10.77 -0.78 16.22
C ASP A 75 11.30 -2.23 16.20
N ASP A 76 10.41 -3.23 16.24
CA ASP A 76 10.81 -4.63 16.13
C ASP A 76 11.29 -4.96 14.71
N THR A 77 12.09 -6.02 14.57
CA THR A 77 12.49 -6.53 13.27
C THR A 77 11.25 -6.83 12.41
N PRO A 78 11.12 -6.24 11.20
CA PRO A 78 10.05 -6.55 10.25
C PRO A 78 9.97 -8.05 9.96
N GLU A 79 8.78 -8.58 9.75
CA GLU A 79 8.54 -10.01 9.50
C GLU A 79 9.33 -10.53 8.29
N LEU A 80 9.33 -9.78 7.19
CA LEU A 80 10.09 -10.14 5.98
C LEU A 80 11.61 -10.03 6.16
N MET A 81 12.08 -9.43 7.26
CA MET A 81 13.49 -9.35 7.62
C MET A 81 13.93 -10.39 8.67
N LYS A 82 13.00 -11.19 9.20
CA LYS A 82 13.34 -12.26 10.15
C LYS A 82 14.01 -13.44 9.45
N ALA A 83 14.79 -14.20 10.23
CA ALA A 83 15.34 -15.46 9.75
C ALA A 83 14.20 -16.42 9.35
N GLY A 84 14.35 -17.08 8.20
CA GLY A 84 13.33 -17.96 7.62
C GLY A 84 12.46 -17.29 6.56
N SER A 85 12.31 -15.95 6.57
CA SER A 85 11.64 -15.21 5.49
C SER A 85 12.53 -15.08 4.25
N ARG A 86 11.90 -14.98 3.08
CA ARG A 86 12.58 -14.81 1.77
C ARG A 86 12.32 -13.40 1.24
N LEU A 87 13.12 -12.43 1.67
CA LEU A 87 13.04 -11.05 1.20
C LEU A 87 13.49 -10.94 -0.26
N GLN A 88 12.65 -10.35 -1.12
CA GLN A 88 12.93 -10.12 -2.54
C GLN A 88 13.02 -8.63 -2.87
N HIS A 89 12.15 -7.82 -2.25
CA HIS A 89 12.08 -6.38 -2.45
C HIS A 89 12.26 -5.64 -1.13
N ARG A 90 13.05 -4.56 -1.19
CA ARG A 90 13.19 -3.59 -0.11
C ARG A 90 13.31 -2.20 -0.73
N ARG A 91 12.30 -1.37 -0.51
CA ARG A 91 12.20 -0.03 -1.08
C ARG A 91 11.75 0.97 -0.02
N GLY A 92 12.67 1.85 0.38
CA GLY A 92 12.38 2.99 1.23
C GLY A 92 12.24 4.28 0.42
N GLY A 93 12.08 5.39 1.12
CA GLY A 93 11.95 6.73 0.53
C GLY A 93 10.51 7.15 0.26
N TYR A 94 9.53 6.25 0.43
CA TYR A 94 8.13 6.64 0.39
C TYR A 94 7.77 7.43 1.64
N VAL A 95 6.89 8.41 1.45
CA VAL A 95 6.31 9.21 2.53
C VAL A 95 4.80 9.01 2.47
N LEU A 96 4.15 8.98 3.62
CA LEU A 96 2.70 8.92 3.72
C LEU A 96 2.18 9.95 4.70
N ARG A 97 1.18 10.73 4.26
CA ARG A 97 0.41 11.66 5.09
C ARG A 97 -0.89 10.99 5.50
N VAL A 98 -1.23 11.11 6.77
CA VAL A 98 -2.48 10.58 7.33
C VAL A 98 -3.26 11.71 7.99
N GLU A 99 -4.52 11.89 7.58
CA GLU A 99 -5.39 12.96 8.08
C GLU A 99 -6.72 12.45 8.64
N HIS A 100 -7.12 11.25 8.25
CA HIS A 100 -8.39 10.64 8.62
C HIS A 100 -8.21 9.39 9.49
N ARG A 101 -7.07 9.34 10.18
CA ARG A 101 -6.67 8.25 11.09
C ARG A 101 -6.69 6.85 10.50
N SER A 102 -6.63 6.71 9.18
CA SER A 102 -6.79 5.42 8.51
C SER A 102 -5.82 5.28 7.35
N VAL A 103 -5.18 4.12 7.26
CA VAL A 103 -4.37 3.70 6.13
C VAL A 103 -4.88 2.35 5.67
N MET A 104 -5.05 2.19 4.36
CA MET A 104 -5.58 0.97 3.76
C MET A 104 -4.86 0.63 2.46
N LEU A 105 -4.79 -0.67 2.16
CA LEU A 105 -4.42 -1.20 0.85
C LEU A 105 -5.69 -1.42 0.02
N TYR A 106 -5.77 -0.88 -1.19
CA TYR A 106 -6.94 -0.99 -2.07
C TYR A 106 -6.54 -1.14 -3.54
N THR A 107 -7.49 -1.61 -4.36
CA THR A 107 -7.24 -1.86 -5.79
C THR A 107 -7.20 -0.56 -6.58
N TRP A 108 -6.40 -0.52 -7.65
CA TRP A 108 -6.37 0.61 -8.59
C TRP A 108 -7.75 0.97 -9.16
N ARG A 109 -8.64 -0.02 -9.32
CA ARG A 109 -9.96 0.17 -9.92
C ARG A 109 -10.85 1.20 -9.24
N ILE A 110 -10.66 1.48 -7.95
CA ILE A 110 -11.43 2.55 -7.29
C ILE A 110 -11.22 3.89 -8.01
N LEU A 111 -10.04 4.10 -8.62
CA LEU A 111 -9.68 5.33 -9.33
C LEU A 111 -10.42 5.52 -10.65
N GLU A 112 -10.99 4.47 -11.26
CA GLU A 112 -11.71 4.58 -12.54
C GLU A 112 -13.03 5.34 -12.40
N ARG A 113 -13.63 5.29 -11.21
CA ARG A 113 -14.85 6.01 -10.82
C ARG A 113 -14.71 6.49 -9.38
N PHE A 114 -13.81 7.42 -9.12
CA PHE A 114 -13.49 7.94 -7.78
C PHE A 114 -14.41 9.10 -7.38
N ASN A 115 -15.59 8.79 -6.85
CA ASN A 115 -16.58 9.77 -6.39
C ASN A 115 -17.20 9.35 -5.05
N ASP A 116 -18.08 10.18 -4.51
CA ASP A 116 -18.69 9.94 -3.19
C ASP A 116 -19.34 8.56 -3.06
N GLU A 117 -20.02 8.09 -4.11
CA GLU A 117 -20.70 6.80 -4.09
C GLU A 117 -19.70 5.65 -3.94
N SER A 118 -18.67 5.61 -4.79
CA SER A 118 -17.69 4.52 -4.79
C SER A 118 -16.77 4.55 -3.57
N VAL A 119 -16.35 5.74 -3.14
CA VAL A 119 -15.52 5.92 -1.94
C VAL A 119 -16.30 5.48 -0.70
N ASN A 120 -17.55 5.90 -0.54
CA ASN A 120 -18.38 5.47 0.60
C ASN A 120 -18.65 3.96 0.57
N ALA A 121 -18.87 3.37 -0.61
CA ALA A 121 -19.02 1.93 -0.75
C ALA A 121 -17.75 1.16 -0.34
N LEU A 122 -16.57 1.64 -0.74
CA LEU A 122 -15.29 1.04 -0.35
C LEU A 122 -15.07 1.15 1.16
N LEU A 123 -15.28 2.33 1.74
CA LEU A 123 -15.20 2.54 3.19
C LEU A 123 -16.15 1.62 3.97
N ALA A 124 -17.38 1.43 3.49
CA ALA A 124 -18.32 0.52 4.12
C ALA A 124 -17.82 -0.94 4.09
N ARG A 125 -17.27 -1.39 2.96
CA ARG A 125 -16.68 -2.73 2.81
C ARG A 125 -15.46 -2.92 3.71
N TYR A 126 -14.66 -1.87 3.91
CA TYR A 126 -13.43 -1.93 4.72
C TYR A 126 -13.70 -1.91 6.23
N ARG A 127 -14.95 -1.72 6.66
CA ARG A 127 -15.38 -1.94 8.06
C ARG A 127 -15.56 -3.42 8.40
N GLU A 128 -15.62 -4.29 7.40
CA GLU A 128 -15.67 -5.74 7.62
C GLU A 128 -14.34 -6.24 8.19
N PRO A 129 -14.34 -7.17 9.15
CA PRO A 129 -13.11 -7.77 9.67
C PRO A 129 -12.27 -8.42 8.57
N GLY A 130 -10.94 -8.36 8.72
CA GLY A 130 -9.99 -9.03 7.83
C GLY A 130 -9.60 -8.23 6.58
N ARG A 131 -10.07 -6.99 6.45
CA ARG A 131 -9.64 -6.06 5.38
C ARG A 131 -8.32 -5.37 5.76
N PRO A 132 -7.40 -5.14 4.80
CA PRO A 132 -6.10 -4.54 5.06
C PRO A 132 -6.22 -3.03 5.31
N VAL A 133 -6.80 -2.67 6.45
CA VAL A 133 -6.96 -1.31 6.96
C VAL A 133 -6.55 -1.26 8.42
N ILE A 134 -5.82 -0.20 8.78
CA ILE A 134 -5.38 0.04 10.14
C ILE A 134 -5.76 1.45 10.58
N ASP A 135 -6.01 1.60 11.88
CA ASP A 135 -6.08 2.91 12.53
C ASP A 135 -4.66 3.41 12.81
N LEU A 136 -4.38 4.63 12.39
CA LEU A 136 -3.06 5.26 12.55
C LEU A 136 -3.24 6.72 12.98
N ASP A 137 -2.36 7.27 13.81
CA ASP A 137 -2.51 8.68 14.21
C ASP A 137 -2.21 9.63 13.05
N ASN A 138 -2.87 10.78 13.03
CA ASN A 138 -2.61 11.79 12.01
C ASN A 138 -1.16 12.29 12.06
N GLY A 139 -0.56 12.51 10.90
CA GLY A 139 0.81 12.99 10.77
C GLY A 139 1.51 12.48 9.51
N TRP A 140 2.83 12.61 9.53
CA TRP A 140 3.72 12.15 8.48
C TRP A 140 4.38 10.84 8.89
N TYR A 141 4.60 9.98 7.90
CA TYR A 141 5.24 8.67 8.06
C TYR A 141 6.26 8.45 6.97
N ASP A 142 7.46 8.06 7.33
CA ASP A 142 8.38 7.39 6.41
C ASP A 142 7.91 5.95 6.25
N VAL A 143 7.88 5.46 5.02
CA VAL A 143 7.41 4.11 4.69
C VAL A 143 8.49 3.35 3.93
N GLU A 144 8.84 2.18 4.46
CA GLU A 144 9.60 1.16 3.75
C GLU A 144 8.66 0.04 3.32
N VAL A 145 8.65 -0.27 2.03
CA VAL A 145 7.90 -1.37 1.43
C VAL A 145 8.84 -2.56 1.28
N LEU A 146 8.48 -3.66 1.94
CA LEU A 146 9.13 -4.95 1.82
C LEU A 146 8.22 -5.90 1.04
N GLY A 147 8.80 -6.72 0.17
CA GLY A 147 8.09 -7.75 -0.57
C GLY A 147 8.89 -9.04 -0.62
N GLY A 148 8.23 -10.18 -0.55
CA GLY A 148 8.88 -11.48 -0.60
C GLY A 148 7.94 -12.59 -0.14
N GLU A 149 8.48 -13.59 0.54
CA GLU A 149 7.68 -14.68 1.10
C GLU A 149 7.93 -14.84 2.60
N VAL A 150 6.88 -15.11 3.36
CA VAL A 150 6.95 -15.40 4.80
C VAL A 150 6.50 -16.84 5.07
N PRO A 151 7.13 -17.55 6.02
CA PRO A 151 6.70 -18.88 6.40
C PRO A 151 5.38 -18.82 7.18
N ARG A 152 4.36 -19.50 6.69
CA ARG A 152 3.05 -19.64 7.33
C ARG A 152 2.55 -21.07 7.13
N ASN A 153 2.11 -21.71 8.22
CA ASN A 153 1.53 -23.05 8.19
C ASN A 153 2.39 -24.11 7.45
N GLY A 154 3.72 -23.98 7.49
CA GLY A 154 4.66 -24.90 6.83
C GLY A 154 4.91 -24.62 5.34
N TRP A 155 4.37 -23.53 4.79
CA TRP A 155 4.56 -23.11 3.41
C TRP A 155 5.04 -21.66 3.34
N PHE A 156 5.63 -21.28 2.21
CA PHE A 156 5.87 -19.88 1.90
C PHE A 156 4.59 -19.24 1.35
N GLU A 157 4.14 -18.17 2.01
CA GLU A 157 3.07 -17.30 1.52
C GLU A 157 3.70 -16.00 1.00
N PRO A 158 3.34 -15.52 -0.20
CA PRO A 158 3.84 -14.24 -0.69
C PRO A 158 3.29 -13.11 0.19
N ALA A 159 4.11 -12.10 0.45
CA ALA A 159 3.80 -11.06 1.42
C ALA A 159 4.31 -9.69 1.03
N PHE A 160 3.54 -8.69 1.44
CA PHE A 160 3.96 -7.30 1.50
C PHE A 160 3.94 -6.82 2.94
N GLU A 161 5.02 -6.17 3.37
CA GLU A 161 5.10 -5.52 4.66
C GLU A 161 5.41 -4.03 4.50
N PHE A 162 4.52 -3.19 5.02
CA PHE A 162 4.67 -1.75 5.11
C PHE A 162 5.20 -1.41 6.50
N VAL A 163 6.46 -0.96 6.57
CA VAL A 163 7.07 -0.49 7.82
C VAL A 163 6.86 1.01 7.88
N LEU A 164 6.02 1.48 8.80
CA LEU A 164 5.67 2.89 8.94
C LEU A 164 6.32 3.48 10.19
N LYS A 165 7.09 4.56 10.01
CA LYS A 165 7.73 5.30 11.10
C LYS A 165 7.22 6.73 11.10
N ARG A 166 6.58 7.13 12.19
CA ARG A 166 6.07 8.49 12.34
C ARG A 166 7.22 9.48 12.35
N THR A 167 7.04 10.60 11.65
CA THR A 167 7.99 11.71 11.60
C THR A 167 7.30 13.03 11.96
N ASP A 168 8.10 14.00 12.41
CA ASP A 168 7.60 15.35 12.74
C ASP A 168 7.36 16.20 11.49
N THR A 169 8.08 15.91 10.41
CA THR A 169 8.04 16.63 9.13
C THR A 169 7.97 15.64 7.96
N PRO A 170 7.43 16.06 6.80
CA PRO A 170 7.48 15.24 5.60
C PRO A 170 8.93 14.81 5.29
N GLY A 171 9.12 13.54 4.96
CA GLY A 171 10.37 13.04 4.40
C GLY A 171 10.59 13.53 2.95
N ASP A 172 11.72 13.16 2.35
CA ASP A 172 12.02 13.46 0.95
C ASP A 172 11.70 12.26 0.04
N ALA A 173 10.58 12.35 -0.68
CA ALA A 173 10.16 11.34 -1.65
C ALA A 173 10.73 11.55 -3.07
N SER A 174 11.57 12.56 -3.30
CA SER A 174 12.05 12.92 -4.65
C SER A 174 12.89 11.85 -5.35
N GLN A 175 13.43 10.90 -4.59
CA GLN A 175 14.27 9.82 -5.10
C GLN A 175 13.52 8.48 -5.27
N VAL A 176 12.20 8.47 -5.03
CA VAL A 176 11.39 7.27 -5.20
C VAL A 176 11.34 6.88 -6.68
N ASP A 177 11.66 5.62 -6.97
CA ASP A 177 11.46 5.04 -8.30
C ASP A 177 9.97 4.68 -8.49
N LEU A 178 9.23 5.61 -9.09
CA LEU A 178 7.80 5.46 -9.38
C LEU A 178 7.48 4.37 -10.42
N GLY A 179 8.49 3.96 -11.20
CA GLY A 179 8.36 2.88 -12.18
C GLY A 179 8.68 1.49 -11.61
N TYR A 180 9.05 1.39 -10.33
CA TYR A 180 9.47 0.13 -9.73
C TYR A 180 8.34 -0.88 -9.69
N ARG A 181 8.66 -2.14 -10.01
CA ARG A 181 7.72 -3.27 -10.00
C ARG A 181 8.05 -4.21 -8.84
N PHE A 182 7.02 -4.62 -8.10
CA PHE A 182 7.05 -5.46 -6.92
C PHE A 182 6.60 -6.91 -7.22
N ALA A 183 6.92 -7.42 -8.41
CA ALA A 183 6.60 -8.80 -8.78
C ALA A 183 7.39 -9.77 -7.89
N ILE A 184 6.67 -10.55 -7.07
CA ILE A 184 7.25 -11.56 -6.18
C ILE A 184 7.31 -12.89 -6.93
N ASP A 185 8.51 -13.43 -7.06
CA ASP A 185 8.74 -14.77 -7.59
C ASP A 185 8.32 -15.78 -6.51
N GLY A 186 7.10 -16.31 -6.62
CA GLY A 186 6.56 -17.29 -5.67
C GLY A 186 7.25 -18.65 -5.80
N SER A 187 7.57 -19.27 -4.67
CA SER A 187 8.06 -20.64 -4.59
C SER A 187 6.94 -21.60 -4.19
N LEU A 188 7.01 -22.85 -4.66
CA LEU A 188 6.16 -23.94 -4.17
C LEU A 188 6.85 -24.76 -3.09
N ASP A 189 7.87 -24.18 -2.44
CA ASP A 189 8.71 -24.88 -1.49
C ASP A 189 8.04 -24.93 -0.11
N PRO A 190 8.23 -26.02 0.64
CA PRO A 190 7.95 -26.04 2.07
C PRO A 190 8.82 -25.01 2.79
N ALA A 191 8.27 -24.37 3.83
CA ALA A 191 9.06 -23.58 4.77
C ALA A 191 9.74 -24.51 5.79
N GLU A 192 11.08 -24.42 5.89
CA GLU A 192 11.90 -25.15 6.88
C GLU A 192 11.91 -24.49 8.26
#